data_AF-A0A9D5NAM7-F1
#
_entry.id   AF-A0A9D5NAM7-F1
#
_cell.length_a   1.000
_cell.length_b   1.000
_cell.length_c   1.000
_cell.angle_alpha   90.00
_cell.angle_beta   90.00
_cell.angle_gamma   90.00
#
_symmetry.space_group_name_H-M   'P 1'
#
loop_
_entity.id
_entity.type
_entity.pdbx_description
1 polymer ?
#
loop_
_entity_poly.entity_id
_entity_poly.type
_entity_poly.pdbx_seq_one_letter_code
_entity_poly.pdbx_strand_id
1 'polypeptide(L)'
;MREITCDMCMDLMPLVQDGVASEDSVLAVEEHIQKCPKCKAMFEGELHVPSSQDLLNKIQRKTHTFMAMVLMFGVFFGLSLTATSELFLNALIMPFIGAICYYLYKWKAMYITVIVIFVTHFVLNLLGIIVGVEKLDLLSLLMWSSIYSAFAILGVVIAGLIHFGVRREK
;
A
#
# COMPACT_ATOMS: atom_id res chain seq x y z
N MET A 1 25.20 18.79 36.99
CA MET A 1 25.34 17.79 35.91
C MET A 1 23.95 17.21 35.67
N ARG A 2 23.35 17.39 34.49
CA ARG A 2 22.02 16.82 34.21
C ARG A 2 22.23 15.40 33.71
N GLU A 3 22.07 14.42 34.59
CA GLU A 3 22.04 13.03 34.15
C GLU A 3 20.76 12.83 33.33
N ILE A 4 20.92 12.53 32.04
CA ILE A 4 19.81 12.21 31.16
C ILE A 4 19.31 10.79 31.47
N THR A 5 18.00 10.56 31.35
CA THR A 5 17.40 9.23 31.51
C THR A 5 17.74 8.34 30.31
N CYS A 6 17.60 7.02 30.47
CA CYS A 6 17.79 6.08 29.36
C CYS A 6 16.86 6.40 28.18
N ASP A 7 15.62 6.81 28.44
CA ASP A 7 14.67 7.17 27.39
C ASP A 7 15.14 8.39 26.59
N MET A 8 15.58 9.45 27.28
CA MET A 8 16.16 10.62 26.59
C MET A 8 17.46 10.26 25.84
N CYS A 9 18.29 9.38 26.39
CA CYS A 9 19.49 8.90 25.71
C CYS A 9 19.14 8.15 24.42
N MET A 10 18.10 7.31 24.44
CA MET A 10 17.61 6.58 23.26
C MET A 10 16.99 7.51 22.20
N ASP A 11 16.27 8.56 22.62
CA ASP A 11 15.68 9.55 21.69
C ASP A 11 16.74 10.40 20.99
N LEU A 12 17.81 10.77 21.70
CA LEU A 12 18.90 11.59 21.18
C LEU A 12 19.92 10.78 20.35
N MET A 13 20.00 9.47 20.56
CA MET A 13 20.97 8.58 19.93
C MET A 13 21.02 8.67 18.39
N PRO A 14 19.89 8.64 17.66
CA PRO A 14 19.90 8.76 16.21
C PRO A 14 20.41 10.12 15.75
N LEU A 15 20.08 11.20 16.47
CA LEU A 15 20.52 12.56 16.13
C LEU A 15 22.04 12.73 16.30
N VAL A 16 22.63 12.08 17.30
CA VAL A 16 24.08 12.04 17.53
C VAL A 16 24.76 11.22 16.43
N GLN A 17 24.22 10.06 16.07
CA GLN A 17 24.75 9.22 15.00
C GLN A 17 24.67 9.90 13.62
N ASP A 18 23.61 10.67 13.38
CA ASP A 18 23.41 11.44 12.14
C ASP A 18 24.25 12.73 12.10
N GLY A 19 24.95 13.09 13.18
CA GLY A 19 25.82 14.28 13.26
C GLY A 19 25.07 15.61 13.26
N VAL A 20 23.77 15.60 13.57
CA VAL A 20 22.89 16.79 13.57
C VAL A 20 22.53 17.29 14.97
N ALA A 21 22.93 16.55 16.02
CA ALA A 21 22.71 16.93 17.41
C ALA A 21 23.60 18.13 17.82
N SER A 22 23.12 18.92 18.79
CA SER A 22 23.94 19.96 19.42
C SER A 22 25.08 19.35 20.24
N GLU A 23 26.17 20.08 20.43
CA GLU A 23 27.31 19.64 21.25
C GLU A 23 26.89 19.21 22.67
N ASP A 24 25.97 19.96 23.30
CA ASP A 24 25.40 19.60 24.61
C ASP A 24 24.72 18.23 24.61
N SER A 25 24.03 17.88 23.50
CA SER A 25 23.32 16.61 23.38
C SER A 25 24.29 15.45 23.12
N VAL A 26 25.36 15.71 22.34
CA VAL A 26 26.44 14.73 22.10
C VAL A 26 27.11 14.37 23.42
N LEU A 27 27.56 15.36 24.17
CA LEU A 27 28.23 15.16 25.47
C LEU A 27 27.33 14.41 26.46
N ALA A 28 26.05 14.78 26.54
CA ALA A 28 25.11 14.12 27.45
C ALA A 28 24.90 12.63 27.11
N VAL A 29 24.87 12.28 25.82
CA VAL A 29 24.74 10.89 25.35
C VAL A 29 26.03 10.10 25.60
N GLU A 30 27.19 10.68 25.31
CA GLU A 30 28.50 10.05 25.56
C GLU A 30 28.71 9.75 27.05
N GLU A 31 28.41 10.71 27.94
CA GLU A 31 28.50 10.51 29.39
C GLU A 31 27.55 9.40 29.89
N HIS A 32 26.33 9.31 29.34
CA HIS A 32 25.36 8.30 29.75
C HIS A 32 25.78 6.90 29.30
N ILE A 33 26.26 6.76 28.06
CA ILE A 33 26.70 5.49 27.48
C ILE A 33 27.89 4.89 28.24
N GLN A 34 28.81 5.72 28.74
CA GLN A 34 29.91 5.23 29.57
C GLN A 34 29.43 4.58 30.88
N LYS A 35 28.29 5.03 31.42
CA LYS A 35 27.73 4.53 32.70
C LYS A 35 26.70 3.43 32.51
N CYS A 36 26.02 3.37 31.36
CA CYS A 36 24.90 2.46 31.10
C CYS A 36 25.26 1.41 30.01
N PRO A 37 25.53 0.15 30.39
CA PRO A 37 25.88 -0.92 29.44
C PRO A 37 24.81 -1.16 28.37
N LYS A 38 23.53 -0.99 28.74
CA LYS A 38 22.40 -1.16 27.82
C LYS A 38 22.41 -0.10 26.72
N CYS A 39 22.58 1.18 27.09
CA CYS A 39 22.65 2.28 26.13
C CYS A 39 23.92 2.20 25.28
N LYS A 40 25.04 1.71 25.85
CA LYS A 40 26.27 1.44 25.10
C LYS A 40 26.08 0.40 24.01
N ALA A 41 25.54 -0.76 24.35
CA ALA A 41 25.27 -1.81 23.38
C ALA A 41 24.27 -1.38 22.29
N MET A 42 23.34 -0.48 22.60
CA MET A 42 22.46 0.14 21.60
C MET A 42 23.21 1.11 20.68
N PHE A 43 24.10 1.95 21.22
CA PHE A 43 24.89 2.91 20.44
C PHE A 43 25.90 2.23 19.50
N GLU A 44 26.50 1.13 19.96
CA GLU A 44 27.46 0.32 19.20
C GLU A 44 26.77 -0.60 18.17
N GLY A 45 25.44 -0.61 18.11
CA GLY A 45 24.66 -1.39 17.14
C GLY A 45 24.52 -2.88 17.47
N GLU A 46 24.92 -3.31 18.67
CA GLU A 46 24.79 -4.70 19.14
C GLU A 46 23.33 -5.05 19.51
N LEU A 47 22.53 -4.04 19.87
CA LEU A 47 21.09 -4.15 20.12
C LEU A 47 20.31 -3.34 19.07
N HIS A 48 19.83 -4.03 18.02
CA HIS A 48 18.91 -3.42 17.06
C HIS A 48 17.53 -3.22 17.70
N VAL A 49 17.29 -2.04 18.24
CA VAL A 49 15.92 -1.62 18.59
C VAL A 49 15.23 -1.29 17.27
N PRO A 50 14.15 -2.01 16.89
CA PRO A 50 13.43 -1.70 15.67
C PRO A 50 12.98 -0.24 15.73
N SER A 51 13.48 0.57 14.81
CA SER A 51 13.11 1.97 14.74
C SER A 51 11.61 2.09 14.48
N SER A 52 11.01 3.21 14.87
CA SER A 52 9.62 3.51 14.51
C SER A 52 9.39 3.38 12.99
N GLN A 53 10.42 3.69 12.19
CA GLN A 53 10.38 3.53 10.74
C GLN A 53 10.30 2.06 10.28
N ASP A 54 11.03 1.15 10.94
CA ASP A 54 10.98 -0.28 10.65
C ASP A 54 9.61 -0.89 10.98
N LEU A 55 8.98 -0.43 12.07
CA LEU A 55 7.63 -0.84 12.45
C LEU A 55 6.59 -0.33 11.45
N LEU A 56 6.68 0.93 11.04
CA LEU A 56 5.81 1.51 10.02
C LEU A 56 5.94 0.79 8.68
N ASN A 57 7.17 0.48 8.24
CA ASN A 57 7.42 -0.25 6.99
C ASN A 57 6.81 -1.67 7.02
N LYS A 58 6.89 -2.38 8.15
CA LYS A 58 6.25 -3.69 8.32
C LYS A 58 4.73 -3.61 8.23
N ILE A 59 4.12 -2.61 8.88
CA ILE A 59 2.67 -2.38 8.83
C ILE A 59 2.26 -2.03 7.40
N GLN A 60 2.96 -1.10 6.76
CA GLN A 60 2.68 -0.69 5.38
C GLN A 60 2.77 -1.87 4.41
N ARG A 61 3.78 -2.73 4.52
CA ARG A 61 3.86 -3.95 3.70
C ARG A 61 2.65 -4.86 3.89
N LYS A 62 2.27 -5.14 5.13
CA LYS A 62 1.08 -5.98 5.42
C LYS A 62 -0.20 -5.37 4.86
N THR A 63 -0.39 -4.05 5.07
CA THR A 63 -1.55 -3.32 4.55
C THR A 63 -1.57 -3.32 3.01
N HIS A 64 -0.43 -3.12 2.37
CA HIS A 64 -0.30 -3.14 0.92
C HIS A 64 -0.61 -4.53 0.35
N THR A 65 -0.07 -5.60 0.94
CA THR A 65 -0.38 -6.98 0.54
C THR A 65 -1.86 -7.29 0.73
N PHE A 66 -2.45 -6.89 1.86
CA PHE A 66 -3.88 -7.09 2.11
C PHE A 66 -4.75 -6.37 1.07
N MET A 67 -4.46 -5.09 0.79
CA MET A 67 -5.19 -4.32 -0.22
C MET A 67 -5.03 -4.89 -1.64
N ALA A 68 -3.87 -5.45 -1.97
CA ALA A 68 -3.68 -6.17 -3.25
C ALA A 68 -4.55 -7.43 -3.34
N MET A 69 -4.72 -8.19 -2.24
CA MET A 69 -5.64 -9.32 -2.21
C MET A 69 -7.10 -8.89 -2.38
N VAL A 70 -7.52 -7.81 -1.71
CA VAL A 70 -8.88 -7.24 -1.85
C VAL A 70 -9.14 -6.79 -3.29
N LEU A 71 -8.15 -6.16 -3.94
CA LEU A 71 -8.23 -5.79 -5.35
C LEU A 71 -8.45 -7.00 -6.25
N MET A 72 -7.62 -8.05 -6.11
CA MET A 72 -7.76 -9.26 -6.92
C MET A 72 -9.11 -9.96 -6.70
N PHE A 73 -9.52 -10.08 -5.43
CA PHE A 73 -10.80 -10.68 -5.08
C PHE A 73 -11.98 -9.87 -5.66
N GLY A 74 -11.96 -8.54 -5.52
CA GLY A 74 -13.05 -7.71 -6.02
C GLY A 74 -13.12 -7.63 -7.54
N VAL A 75 -11.98 -7.69 -8.26
CA VAL A 75 -11.98 -7.83 -9.72
C VAL A 75 -12.60 -9.17 -10.13
N PHE A 76 -12.15 -10.28 -9.53
CA PHE A 76 -12.70 -11.61 -9.81
C PHE A 76 -14.20 -11.68 -9.50
N PHE A 77 -14.60 -11.18 -8.33
CA PHE A 77 -15.98 -11.18 -7.88
C PHE A 77 -16.86 -10.32 -8.82
N GLY A 78 -16.41 -9.11 -9.15
CA GLY A 78 -17.14 -8.23 -10.07
C GLY A 78 -17.31 -8.85 -11.45
N LEU A 79 -16.25 -9.45 -12.02
CA LEU A 79 -16.35 -10.15 -13.30
C LEU A 79 -17.30 -11.35 -13.23
N SER A 80 -17.34 -12.07 -12.11
CA SER A 80 -18.25 -13.22 -11.92
C SER A 80 -19.72 -12.81 -11.88
N LEU A 81 -20.04 -11.58 -11.48
CA LEU A 81 -21.41 -11.06 -11.45
C LEU A 81 -21.93 -10.67 -12.84
N THR A 82 -21.07 -10.59 -13.86
CA THR A 82 -21.43 -10.08 -15.21
C THR A 82 -22.61 -10.83 -15.83
N ALA A 83 -22.69 -12.15 -15.64
CA ALA A 83 -23.73 -13.00 -16.21
C ALA A 83 -24.98 -13.13 -15.31
N THR A 84 -25.06 -12.38 -14.21
CA THR A 84 -26.11 -12.51 -13.19
C THR A 84 -27.05 -11.29 -13.17
N SER A 85 -28.18 -11.42 -12.48
CA SER A 85 -29.10 -10.29 -12.21
C SER A 85 -28.44 -9.16 -11.41
N GLU A 86 -27.36 -9.45 -10.70
CA GLU A 86 -26.61 -8.52 -9.85
C GLU A 86 -25.57 -7.70 -10.62
N LEU A 87 -25.60 -7.72 -11.97
CA LEU A 87 -24.70 -6.95 -12.83
C LEU A 87 -24.60 -5.47 -12.41
N PHE A 88 -25.68 -4.88 -11.89
CA PHE A 88 -25.71 -3.48 -11.44
C PHE A 88 -24.76 -3.20 -10.27
N LEU A 89 -24.41 -4.20 -9.43
CA LEU A 89 -23.43 -4.02 -8.36
C LEU A 89 -22.04 -3.65 -8.92
N ASN A 90 -21.72 -4.03 -10.15
CA ASN A 90 -20.45 -3.67 -10.77
C ASN A 90 -20.29 -2.15 -10.97
N ALA A 91 -21.38 -1.40 -11.05
CA ALA A 91 -21.33 0.07 -11.09
C ALA A 91 -20.76 0.66 -9.78
N LEU A 92 -20.87 -0.06 -8.67
CA LEU A 92 -20.28 0.33 -7.38
C LEU A 92 -18.92 -0.34 -7.15
N ILE A 93 -18.80 -1.64 -7.42
CA ILE A 93 -17.57 -2.41 -7.15
C ILE A 93 -16.39 -1.86 -7.95
N MET A 94 -16.56 -1.61 -9.26
CA MET A 94 -15.44 -1.22 -10.13
C MET A 94 -14.79 0.12 -9.75
N PRO A 95 -15.56 1.19 -9.40
CA PRO A 95 -14.96 2.41 -8.86
C PRO A 95 -14.20 2.19 -7.55
N PHE A 96 -14.71 1.35 -6.63
CA PHE A 96 -13.98 1.02 -5.40
C PHE A 96 -12.66 0.30 -5.70
N ILE A 97 -12.66 -0.63 -6.66
CA ILE A 97 -11.45 -1.31 -7.12
C ILE A 97 -10.44 -0.32 -7.72
N GLY A 98 -10.92 0.64 -8.51
CA GLY A 98 -10.11 1.74 -9.02
C GLY A 98 -9.45 2.56 -7.90
N ALA A 99 -10.20 2.90 -6.85
CA ALA A 99 -9.69 3.64 -5.70
C ALA A 99 -8.63 2.84 -4.92
N ILE A 100 -8.85 1.55 -4.70
CA ILE A 100 -7.86 0.65 -4.06
C ILE A 100 -6.60 0.56 -4.92
N CYS A 101 -6.75 0.45 -6.25
CA CYS A 101 -5.62 0.42 -7.16
C CYS A 101 -4.81 1.74 -7.11
N TYR A 102 -5.49 2.89 -7.03
CA TYR A 102 -4.84 4.18 -6.83
C TYR A 102 -4.07 4.25 -5.50
N TYR A 103 -4.62 3.69 -4.43
CA TYR A 103 -3.90 3.62 -3.15
C TYR A 103 -2.57 2.86 -3.29
N LEU A 104 -2.56 1.74 -4.01
CA LEU A 104 -1.38 0.88 -4.21
C LEU A 104 -0.37 1.46 -5.20
N TYR A 105 -0.83 1.97 -6.34
CA TYR A 105 0.03 2.30 -7.49
C TYR A 105 -0.02 3.78 -7.91
N LYS A 106 -0.79 4.61 -7.20
CA LYS A 106 -0.99 6.04 -7.50
C LYS A 106 -1.45 6.23 -8.96
N TRP A 107 -0.98 7.25 -9.67
CA TRP A 107 -1.39 7.52 -11.05
C TRP A 107 -1.06 6.40 -12.04
N LYS A 108 -0.15 5.46 -11.70
CA LYS A 108 0.05 4.25 -12.50
C LYS A 108 -1.19 3.33 -12.50
N ALA A 109 -2.08 3.48 -11.52
CA ALA A 109 -3.35 2.77 -11.45
C ALA A 109 -4.23 2.96 -12.70
N MET A 110 -4.07 4.08 -13.43
CA MET A 110 -4.83 4.35 -14.66
C MET A 110 -4.68 3.23 -15.69
N TYR A 111 -3.47 2.72 -15.91
CA TYR A 111 -3.24 1.62 -16.85
C TYR A 111 -3.18 0.26 -16.16
N ILE A 112 -2.69 0.19 -14.91
CA ILE A 112 -2.62 -1.08 -14.16
C ILE A 112 -4.01 -1.69 -13.97
N THR A 113 -5.01 -0.87 -13.64
CA THR A 113 -6.38 -1.38 -13.40
C THR A 113 -6.97 -1.98 -14.67
N VAL A 114 -6.75 -1.35 -15.83
CA VAL A 114 -7.20 -1.85 -17.14
C VAL A 114 -6.53 -3.19 -17.45
N ILE A 115 -5.22 -3.29 -17.25
CA ILE A 115 -4.47 -4.53 -17.49
C ILE A 115 -4.98 -5.65 -16.56
N VAL A 116 -5.15 -5.38 -15.27
CA VAL A 116 -5.61 -6.39 -14.31
C VAL A 116 -7.02 -6.89 -14.66
N ILE A 117 -7.95 -5.99 -14.97
CA ILE A 117 -9.32 -6.37 -15.38
C ILE A 117 -9.28 -7.20 -16.65
N PHE A 118 -8.58 -6.75 -17.68
CA PHE A 118 -8.50 -7.45 -18.96
C PHE A 118 -7.86 -8.84 -18.84
N VAL A 119 -6.70 -8.93 -18.17
CA VAL A 119 -5.99 -10.20 -17.96
C VAL A 119 -6.85 -11.16 -17.14
N THR A 120 -7.49 -10.69 -16.07
CA THR A 120 -8.35 -11.54 -15.24
C THR A 120 -9.54 -12.05 -16.04
N HIS A 121 -10.23 -11.18 -16.79
CA HIS A 121 -11.38 -11.56 -17.60
C HIS A 121 -11.00 -12.56 -18.71
N PHE A 122 -9.85 -12.35 -19.35
CA PHE A 122 -9.29 -13.28 -20.33
C PHE A 122 -8.96 -14.64 -19.73
N VAL A 123 -8.31 -14.67 -18.56
CA VAL A 123 -8.00 -15.93 -17.85
C VAL A 123 -9.27 -16.68 -17.47
N LEU A 124 -10.30 -15.99 -16.97
CA LEU A 124 -11.58 -16.63 -16.62
C LEU A 124 -12.28 -17.26 -17.84
N ASN A 125 -12.32 -16.55 -18.97
CA ASN A 125 -12.87 -17.09 -20.21
C ASN A 125 -12.07 -18.31 -20.72
N LEU A 126 -10.73 -18.24 -20.64
CA LEU A 126 -9.87 -19.35 -21.04
C LEU A 126 -10.12 -20.59 -20.17
N LEU A 127 -10.28 -20.41 -18.86
CA LEU A 127 -10.65 -21.48 -17.93
C LEU A 127 -12.06 -22.02 -18.23
N GLY A 128 -13.02 -21.14 -18.52
CA GLY A 128 -14.38 -21.52 -18.91
C GLY A 128 -14.42 -22.41 -20.17
N ILE A 129 -13.53 -22.16 -21.13
CA ILE A 129 -13.37 -22.99 -22.32
C ILE A 129 -12.79 -24.36 -21.97
N ILE A 130 -11.76 -24.41 -21.14
CA ILE A 130 -11.14 -25.68 -20.70
C ILE A 130 -12.16 -26.55 -19.97
N VAL A 131 -13.03 -25.94 -19.17
CA VAL A 131 -14.11 -26.62 -18.44
C VAL A 131 -15.30 -26.95 -19.36
N GLY A 132 -15.35 -26.40 -20.58
CA GLY A 132 -16.39 -26.65 -21.58
C GLY A 132 -17.69 -25.88 -21.33
N VAL A 133 -17.67 -24.86 -20.48
CA VAL A 133 -18.85 -24.05 -20.11
C VAL A 133 -18.98 -22.78 -20.94
N GLU A 134 -17.89 -22.28 -21.53
CA GLU A 134 -17.89 -21.04 -22.31
C GLU A 134 -17.33 -21.22 -23.73
N LYS A 135 -17.79 -20.36 -24.64
CA LYS A 135 -17.18 -20.16 -25.97
C LYS A 135 -16.52 -18.79 -26.00
N LEU A 136 -15.34 -18.71 -26.61
CA LEU A 136 -14.59 -17.46 -26.75
C LEU A 136 -15.35 -16.49 -27.67
N ASP A 137 -16.04 -15.52 -27.07
CA ASP A 137 -16.61 -14.36 -27.77
C ASP A 137 -15.74 -13.13 -27.49
N LEU A 138 -14.80 -12.86 -28.40
CA LEU A 138 -13.85 -11.76 -28.28
C LEU A 138 -14.55 -10.39 -28.24
N LEU A 139 -15.68 -10.22 -28.92
CA LEU A 139 -16.39 -8.95 -28.94
C LEU A 139 -17.01 -8.68 -27.58
N SER A 140 -17.69 -9.67 -27.00
CA SER A 140 -18.24 -9.57 -25.65
C SER A 140 -17.14 -9.34 -24.61
N LEU A 141 -16.03 -10.07 -24.71
CA LEU A 141 -14.88 -9.90 -23.82
C LEU A 141 -14.35 -8.46 -23.85
N LEU A 142 -14.11 -7.90 -25.04
CA LEU A 142 -13.63 -6.54 -25.20
C LEU A 142 -14.64 -5.51 -24.71
N MET A 143 -15.92 -5.70 -25.02
CA MET A 143 -16.99 -4.79 -24.62
C MET A 143 -17.08 -4.68 -23.09
N TRP A 144 -17.23 -5.81 -22.39
CA TRP A 144 -17.34 -5.83 -20.92
C TRP A 144 -16.07 -5.34 -20.23
N SER A 145 -14.90 -5.75 -20.71
CA SER A 145 -13.61 -5.27 -20.16
C SER A 145 -13.47 -3.76 -20.29
N SER A 146 -13.94 -3.19 -21.40
CA SER A 146 -13.90 -1.74 -21.65
C SER A 146 -14.84 -0.99 -20.70
N ILE A 147 -16.06 -1.48 -20.51
CA ILE A 147 -17.05 -0.88 -19.59
C ILE A 147 -16.52 -0.88 -18.15
N TYR A 148 -16.04 -2.02 -17.65
CA TYR A 148 -15.51 -2.10 -16.29
C TYR A 148 -14.23 -1.30 -16.09
N SER A 149 -13.37 -1.25 -17.11
CA SER A 149 -12.20 -0.39 -17.09
C SER A 149 -12.58 1.08 -16.99
N ALA A 150 -13.63 1.54 -17.68
CA ALA A 150 -14.09 2.92 -17.58
C ALA A 150 -14.56 3.29 -16.16
N PHE A 151 -15.35 2.41 -15.53
CA PHE A 151 -15.78 2.62 -14.15
C PHE A 151 -14.61 2.57 -13.15
N ALA A 152 -13.66 1.67 -13.35
CA ALA A 152 -12.49 1.59 -12.49
C ALA A 152 -11.57 2.81 -12.65
N ILE A 153 -11.38 3.30 -13.87
CA ILE A 153 -10.66 4.57 -14.14
C ILE A 153 -11.36 5.74 -13.45
N LEU A 154 -12.70 5.81 -13.50
CA LEU A 154 -13.45 6.83 -12.78
C LEU A 154 -13.12 6.79 -11.28
N GLY A 155 -13.08 5.60 -10.68
CA GLY A 155 -12.64 5.40 -9.29
C GLY A 155 -11.21 5.87 -9.01
N VAL A 156 -10.26 5.59 -9.93
CA VAL A 156 -8.88 6.07 -9.85
C VAL A 156 -8.83 7.60 -9.84
N VAL A 157 -9.58 8.25 -10.75
CA VAL A 157 -9.64 9.72 -10.85
C VAL A 157 -10.22 10.33 -9.58
N ILE A 158 -11.33 9.80 -9.07
CA ILE A 158 -11.96 10.28 -7.83
C ILE A 158 -10.98 10.20 -6.67
N ALA A 159 -10.34 9.03 -6.47
CA ALA A 159 -9.36 8.84 -5.40
C ALA A 159 -8.15 9.77 -5.56
N GLY A 160 -7.69 9.98 -6.79
CA GLY A 160 -6.60 10.90 -7.11
C GLY A 160 -6.92 12.36 -6.80
N LEU A 161 -8.13 12.82 -7.12
CA LEU A 161 -8.59 14.17 -6.81
C LEU A 161 -8.73 14.39 -5.30
N ILE A 162 -9.30 13.43 -4.58
CA ILE A 162 -9.40 13.50 -3.11
C ILE A 162 -8.00 13.59 -2.48
N HIS A 163 -7.08 12.71 -2.89
CA HIS A 163 -5.70 12.71 -2.40
C HIS A 163 -4.99 14.03 -2.70
N PHE A 164 -5.23 14.63 -3.86
CA PHE A 164 -4.66 15.93 -4.22
C PHE A 164 -5.26 17.08 -3.40
N GLY A 165 -6.58 17.09 -3.19
CA GLY A 165 -7.27 18.08 -2.38
C GLY A 165 -6.75 18.10 -0.94
N VAL A 166 -6.70 16.93 -0.28
CA VAL A 166 -6.22 16.79 1.11
C VAL A 166 -4.75 17.22 1.26
N ARG A 167 -3.92 17.06 0.21
CA ARG A 167 -2.51 17.47 0.26
C ARG A 167 -2.32 18.98 0.13
N ARG A 168 -3.29 19.72 -0.43
CA ARG A 168 -3.22 21.18 -0.54
C ARG A 168 -3.55 21.91 0.76
N GLU A 169 -4.21 21.24 1.70
CA GLU A 169 -4.59 21.81 3.01
C GLU A 169 -3.51 21.62 4.09
N LYS A 170 -2.40 20.93 3.78
CA LYS A 170 -1.22 20.79 4.65
C LYS A 170 -0.06 21.62 4.12
#